data_AF-A0A1S4CPG6-F1
#
_entry.id   AF-A0A1S4CPG6-F1
#
_cell.length_a   1.000
_cell.length_b   1.000
_cell.length_c   1.000
_cell.angle_alpha   90.00
_cell.angle_beta   90.00
_cell.angle_gamma   90.00
#
_symmetry.space_group_name_H-M   'P 1'
#
loop_
_entity.id
_entity.type
_entity.pdbx_description
1 polymer ?
#
loop_
_entity_poly.entity_id
_entity_poly.type
_entity_poly.pdbx_seq_one_letter_code
_entity_poly.pdbx_strand_id
1 'polypeptide(L)'
;MPYRIDNFSQERLRVYQQRCETFETMVHSYTSCPYAWDEPCYPHRLTIEILQVLGERVIGSYALDDVKDYAPVYLSVTPKKPQRTLIVSVHSEGAVKILSIIDSNCHVLSGMKSPHISQSKDRNKHVLKYENSSDCKERILVDIPYVGISLISSMPEELIFACARDITVDFTQSVDQQRFSFQITSLQIDNQLACTPYPVILSFDVSKTITRGVRTDPESSWEPVLSLVVTKWNNRYLSLVSFEYISLRVADFHLELDQYVILSLFDFIKTLSSRLQSRALQHSNSTDHLFLMVFLL
;
A
#
# COMPACT_ATOMS: atom_id res chain seq x y z
N MET A 1 13.87 -2.96 1.09
CA MET A 1 13.26 -2.89 2.45
C MET A 1 14.22 -3.50 3.45
N PRO A 2 14.34 -2.95 4.68
CA PRO A 2 15.15 -3.56 5.74
C PRO A 2 14.45 -4.77 6.37
N TYR A 3 15.21 -5.83 6.66
CA TYR A 3 14.73 -7.03 7.35
C TYR A 3 15.40 -7.16 8.72
N ARG A 4 14.73 -7.84 9.65
CA ARG A 4 15.28 -8.18 10.97
C ARG A 4 14.82 -9.57 11.39
N ILE A 5 15.70 -10.30 12.06
CA ILE A 5 15.39 -11.61 12.65
C ILE A 5 15.44 -11.43 14.16
N ASP A 6 14.32 -11.69 14.83
CA ASP A 6 14.17 -11.61 16.28
C ASP A 6 14.11 -13.02 16.87
N ASN A 7 15.18 -13.45 17.54
CA ASN A 7 15.24 -14.73 18.21
C ASN A 7 14.91 -14.57 19.70
N PHE A 8 13.65 -14.82 20.07
CA PHE A 8 13.20 -14.85 21.46
C PHE A 8 13.18 -16.28 22.03
N SER A 9 13.96 -17.20 21.46
CA SER A 9 14.14 -18.56 21.97
C SER A 9 15.47 -18.72 22.73
N GLN A 10 15.60 -19.83 23.45
CA GLN A 10 16.86 -20.26 24.07
C GLN A 10 17.80 -21.01 23.10
N GLU A 11 17.43 -21.08 21.82
CA GLU A 11 18.20 -21.80 20.82
C GLU A 11 19.11 -20.85 20.05
N ARG A 12 20.24 -21.39 19.57
CA ARG A 12 21.09 -20.68 18.62
C ARG A 12 20.62 -21.04 17.22
N LEU A 13 20.26 -20.03 16.45
CA LEU A 13 19.70 -20.20 15.12
C LEU A 13 20.79 -19.98 14.09
N ARG A 14 20.87 -20.91 13.14
CA ARG A 14 21.59 -20.75 11.90
C ARG A 14 20.56 -20.42 10.82
N VAL A 15 20.75 -19.29 10.15
CA VAL A 15 19.79 -18.75 9.20
C VAL A 15 20.49 -18.48 7.88
N TYR A 16 19.90 -18.91 6.77
CA TYR A 16 20.44 -18.65 5.44
C TYR A 16 19.30 -18.48 4.43
N GLN A 17 19.55 -17.70 3.38
CA GLN A 17 18.62 -17.59 2.25
C GLN A 17 18.57 -18.93 1.51
N GLN A 18 17.37 -19.34 1.09
CA GLN A 18 17.20 -20.52 0.26
C GLN A 18 18.04 -20.40 -1.03
N ARG A 19 18.85 -21.42 -1.35
CA ARG A 19 19.86 -21.41 -2.43
C ARG A 19 21.16 -20.66 -2.11
N CYS A 20 21.36 -20.24 -0.86
CA CYS A 20 22.57 -19.60 -0.35
C CYS A 20 23.08 -20.30 0.93
N GLU A 21 23.10 -21.64 0.96
CA GLU A 21 23.41 -22.42 2.18
C GLU A 21 24.82 -22.15 2.74
N THR A 22 25.73 -21.64 1.91
CA THR A 22 27.11 -21.30 2.30
C THR A 22 27.21 -20.00 3.09
N PHE A 23 26.23 -19.10 2.96
CA PHE A 23 26.23 -17.79 3.61
C PHE A 23 25.26 -17.82 4.79
N GLU A 24 25.79 -18.19 5.95
CA GLU A 24 25.00 -18.32 7.17
C GLU A 24 25.08 -17.08 8.06
N THR A 25 23.93 -16.72 8.61
CA THR A 25 23.79 -15.75 9.69
C THR A 25 23.48 -16.49 10.99
N MET A 26 24.31 -16.25 11.99
CA MET A 26 24.18 -16.85 13.31
C MET A 26 23.43 -15.90 14.24
N VAL A 27 22.22 -16.26 14.65
CA VAL A 27 21.38 -15.46 15.56
C VAL A 27 21.32 -16.13 16.92
N HIS A 28 21.90 -15.49 17.94
CA HIS A 28 21.97 -16.02 19.30
C HIS A 28 20.64 -15.89 20.03
N SER A 29 20.51 -16.65 21.11
CA SER A 29 19.33 -16.62 21.98
C SER A 29 19.06 -15.22 22.51
N TYR A 30 17.81 -14.76 22.45
CA TYR A 30 17.36 -13.44 22.91
C TYR A 30 18.09 -12.27 22.26
N THR A 31 18.43 -12.41 20.98
CA THR A 31 19.04 -11.33 20.19
C THR A 31 18.26 -11.05 18.92
N SER A 32 18.38 -9.81 18.46
CA SER A 32 17.86 -9.35 17.18
C SER A 32 19.01 -9.10 16.22
N CYS A 33 18.87 -9.55 14.98
CA CYS A 33 19.88 -9.39 13.93
C CYS A 33 19.26 -8.67 12.73
N PRO A 34 19.74 -7.48 12.34
CA PRO A 34 19.42 -6.89 11.04
C PRO A 34 19.85 -7.86 9.94
N TYR A 35 18.99 -8.04 8.93
CA TYR A 35 19.23 -8.98 7.85
C TYR A 35 19.10 -8.29 6.49
N ALA A 36 19.93 -8.73 5.55
CA ALA A 36 19.88 -8.37 4.15
C ALA A 36 20.01 -9.63 3.32
N TRP A 37 19.36 -9.67 2.16
CA TRP A 37 19.45 -10.81 1.25
C TRP A 37 20.86 -10.92 0.67
N ASP A 38 21.42 -12.13 0.72
CA ASP A 38 22.71 -12.44 0.13
C ASP A 38 22.65 -12.31 -1.39
N GLU A 39 21.60 -12.88 -2.00
CA GLU A 39 21.29 -12.77 -3.43
C GLU A 39 19.88 -12.19 -3.64
N PRO A 40 19.76 -10.89 -3.99
CA PRO A 40 18.47 -10.22 -4.13
C PRO A 40 17.53 -10.81 -5.18
N CYS A 41 18.07 -11.55 -6.16
CA CYS A 41 17.29 -12.19 -7.22
C CYS A 41 16.77 -13.59 -6.84
N TYR A 42 17.27 -14.16 -5.75
CA TYR A 42 16.81 -15.44 -5.24
C TYR A 42 15.57 -15.26 -4.36
N PRO A 43 14.81 -16.35 -4.12
CA PRO A 43 13.62 -16.25 -3.30
C PRO A 43 13.91 -15.61 -1.94
N HIS A 44 13.08 -14.67 -1.54
CA HIS A 44 13.09 -14.03 -0.22
C HIS A 44 12.54 -14.98 0.86
N ARG A 45 13.15 -16.17 0.96
CA ARG A 45 12.84 -17.20 1.94
C ARG A 45 14.06 -17.54 2.77
N LEU A 46 13.89 -17.49 4.08
CA LEU A 46 14.92 -17.89 5.04
C LEU A 46 14.67 -19.30 5.52
N THR A 47 15.69 -20.15 5.41
CA THR A 47 15.72 -21.45 6.07
C THR A 47 16.36 -21.27 7.43
N ILE A 48 15.73 -21.85 8.46
CA ILE A 48 16.18 -21.72 9.84
C ILE A 48 16.51 -23.10 10.38
N GLU A 49 17.69 -23.22 10.95
CA GLU A 49 18.17 -24.42 11.63
C GLU A 49 18.49 -24.12 13.09
N ILE A 50 18.21 -25.09 13.95
CA ILE A 50 18.68 -25.07 15.34
C ILE A 50 19.95 -25.86 15.41
N LEU A 51 20.98 -25.24 15.96
CA LEU A 51 22.19 -25.93 16.37
C LEU A 51 21.97 -26.59 17.73
N GLN A 52 21.78 -27.90 17.73
CA GLN A 52 21.72 -28.72 18.95
C GLN A 52 23.02 -29.51 19.14
N VAL A 53 23.22 -30.03 20.34
CA VAL A 53 24.39 -30.87 20.69
C VAL A 53 24.44 -32.16 19.85
N LEU A 54 23.30 -32.62 19.33
CA LEU A 54 23.17 -33.84 18.50
C LEU A 54 23.22 -33.57 16.99
N GLY A 55 23.40 -32.32 16.55
CA GLY A 55 23.45 -31.93 15.14
C GLY A 55 22.54 -30.74 14.79
N GLU A 56 22.56 -30.38 13.51
CA GLU A 56 21.71 -29.34 12.92
C GLU A 56 20.32 -29.90 12.61
N ARG A 57 19.28 -29.18 13.04
CA ARG A 57 17.88 -29.52 12.70
C ARG A 57 17.22 -28.35 12.01
N VAL A 58 16.79 -28.56 10.77
CA VAL A 58 15.94 -27.62 10.03
C VAL A 58 14.58 -27.49 10.72
N ILE A 59 14.23 -26.27 11.10
CA ILE A 59 12.94 -25.90 11.68
C ILE A 59 11.91 -25.70 10.56
N GLY A 60 12.31 -25.03 9.48
CA GLY A 60 11.44 -24.68 8.37
C GLY A 60 12.03 -23.59 7.48
N SER A 61 11.27 -23.24 6.44
CA SER A 61 11.59 -22.15 5.51
C SER A 61 10.44 -21.15 5.46
N TYR A 62 10.75 -19.86 5.63
CA TYR A 62 9.78 -18.80 5.88
C TYR A 62 9.98 -17.67 4.87
N ALA A 63 8.91 -17.27 4.18
CA ALA A 63 8.91 -16.10 3.31
C ALA A 63 8.81 -14.84 4.16
N LEU A 64 9.72 -13.88 3.96
CA LEU A 64 9.81 -12.66 4.78
C LEU A 64 9.03 -11.47 4.20
N ASP A 65 8.62 -11.55 2.93
CA ASP A 65 7.86 -10.49 2.27
C ASP A 65 6.40 -10.44 2.77
N ASP A 66 5.82 -11.60 3.06
CA ASP A 66 4.42 -11.75 3.47
C ASP A 66 4.28 -11.75 5.00
N VAL A 67 3.43 -10.86 5.54
CA VAL A 67 3.07 -10.89 6.97
C VAL A 67 2.17 -12.10 7.22
N LYS A 68 2.64 -13.02 8.05
CA LYS A 68 1.99 -14.32 8.26
C LYS A 68 2.44 -15.00 9.54
N ASP A 69 1.50 -15.65 10.20
CA ASP A 69 1.79 -16.61 11.28
C ASP A 69 1.98 -18.02 10.68
N TYR A 70 3.04 -18.70 11.11
CA TYR A 70 3.33 -20.06 10.68
C TYR A 70 2.91 -21.08 11.72
N ALA A 71 2.76 -22.33 11.28
CA ALA A 71 2.42 -23.43 12.18
C ALA A 71 3.49 -23.58 13.28
N PRO A 72 3.10 -23.81 14.55
CA PRO A 72 4.07 -23.97 15.63
C PRO A 72 5.02 -25.13 15.39
N VAL A 73 6.28 -24.95 15.75
CA VAL A 73 7.32 -25.97 15.58
C VAL A 73 7.59 -26.64 16.92
N TYR A 74 7.38 -27.96 16.96
CA TYR A 74 7.57 -28.75 18.16
C TYR A 74 9.00 -29.31 18.22
N LEU A 75 9.70 -28.95 19.30
CA LEU A 75 11.01 -29.48 19.64
C LEU A 75 10.85 -30.65 20.62
N SER A 76 11.44 -31.78 20.26
CA SER A 76 11.43 -33.01 21.06
C SER A 76 12.23 -32.84 22.34
N VAL A 77 11.86 -33.61 23.37
CA VAL A 77 12.62 -33.68 24.62
C VAL A 77 14.05 -34.11 24.32
N THR A 78 15.02 -33.33 24.80
CA THR A 78 16.43 -33.70 24.80
C THR A 78 16.93 -33.80 26.24
N PRO A 79 18.00 -34.55 26.53
CA PRO A 79 18.47 -34.77 27.91
C PRO A 79 18.79 -33.48 28.69
N LYS A 80 19.00 -32.34 27.99
CA LYS A 80 19.25 -31.03 28.60
C LYS A 80 18.03 -30.09 28.60
N LYS A 81 16.99 -30.37 27.81
CA LYS A 81 15.91 -29.41 27.53
C LYS A 81 14.54 -30.12 27.43
N PRO A 82 13.50 -29.63 28.12
CA PRO A 82 12.15 -30.18 28.03
C PRO A 82 11.56 -29.95 26.63
N GLN A 83 10.41 -30.58 26.35
CA GLN A 83 9.64 -30.31 25.13
C GLN A 83 9.28 -28.83 25.06
N ARG A 84 9.48 -28.22 23.89
CA ARG A 84 9.25 -26.78 23.65
C ARG A 84 8.47 -26.60 22.36
N THR A 85 7.74 -25.50 22.29
CA THR A 85 7.01 -25.10 21.09
C THR A 85 7.51 -23.73 20.66
N LEU A 86 8.05 -23.64 19.45
CA LEU A 86 8.43 -22.37 18.85
C LEU A 86 7.28 -21.84 18.01
N ILE A 87 6.89 -20.59 18.26
CA ILE A 87 5.93 -19.85 17.45
C ILE A 87 6.74 -18.98 16.50
N VAL A 88 6.49 -19.16 15.20
CA VAL A 88 7.21 -18.42 14.15
C VAL A 88 6.20 -17.53 13.43
N SER A 89 6.50 -16.24 13.31
CA SER A 89 5.68 -15.30 12.57
C SER A 89 6.53 -14.27 11.85
N VAL A 90 6.00 -13.76 10.74
CA VAL A 90 6.55 -12.60 10.03
C VAL A 90 5.58 -11.46 10.21
N HIS A 91 6.06 -10.33 10.70
CA HIS A 91 5.26 -9.12 10.91
C HIS A 91 6.04 -7.86 10.56
N SER A 92 5.33 -6.74 10.36
CA SER A 92 5.96 -5.45 10.09
C SER A 92 6.06 -4.59 11.36
N GLU A 93 7.15 -3.83 11.44
CA GLU A 93 7.32 -2.72 12.37
C GLU A 93 7.75 -1.49 11.56
N GLY A 94 6.77 -0.68 11.16
CA GLY A 94 7.00 0.39 10.19
C GLY A 94 7.49 -0.18 8.86
N ALA A 95 8.64 0.30 8.38
CA ALA A 95 9.25 -0.15 7.13
C ALA A 95 10.11 -1.43 7.25
N VAL A 96 10.23 -2.01 8.45
CA VAL A 96 11.04 -3.21 8.71
C VAL A 96 10.15 -4.46 8.72
N LYS A 97 10.54 -5.48 7.96
CA LYS A 97 9.92 -6.82 8.00
C LYS A 97 10.70 -7.69 8.99
N ILE A 98 9.99 -8.25 9.96
CA ILE A 98 10.58 -8.98 11.08
C ILE A 98 10.13 -10.42 11.04
N LEU A 99 11.09 -11.34 11.03
CA LEU A 99 10.86 -12.75 11.35
C LEU A 99 11.08 -12.96 12.84
N SER A 100 10.04 -13.31 13.59
CA SER A 100 10.09 -13.51 15.03
C SER A 100 9.90 -14.97 15.40
N ILE A 101 10.76 -15.48 16.27
CA ILE A 101 10.75 -16.86 16.75
C ILE A 101 10.70 -16.83 18.27
N ILE A 102 9.57 -17.25 18.83
CA ILE A 102 9.26 -17.13 20.25
C ILE A 102 9.10 -18.52 20.85
N ASP A 103 9.79 -18.81 21.96
CA ASP A 103 9.55 -20.02 22.74
C ASP A 103 8.33 -19.81 23.66
N SER A 104 7.24 -20.54 23.41
CA SER A 104 6.00 -20.41 24.18
C SER A 104 6.15 -20.77 25.66
N ASN A 105 7.18 -21.55 26.01
CA ASN A 105 7.39 -21.99 27.39
C ASN A 105 8.17 -20.96 28.23
N CYS A 106 8.88 -20.03 27.57
CA CYS A 106 9.68 -19.02 28.25
C CYS A 106 8.98 -17.65 28.31
N HIS A 107 7.98 -17.43 27.47
CA HIS A 107 7.25 -16.16 27.39
C HIS A 107 5.77 -16.40 27.69
N VAL A 108 5.28 -15.85 28.80
CA VAL A 108 3.83 -15.73 29.01
C VAL A 108 3.33 -14.73 27.97
N LEU A 109 2.67 -15.21 26.92
CA LEU A 109 2.01 -14.37 25.91
C LEU A 109 0.81 -13.66 26.54
N SER A 110 1.07 -12.66 27.39
CA SER A 110 0.07 -11.83 28.02
C SER A 110 -0.53 -10.88 26.97
N GLY A 111 -1.50 -11.37 26.22
CA GLY A 111 -2.19 -10.63 25.17
C GLY A 111 -2.96 -11.51 24.18
N MET A 112 -2.58 -12.79 24.06
CA MET A 112 -3.39 -13.79 23.38
C MET A 112 -4.33 -14.41 24.42
N LYS A 113 -5.65 -14.29 24.26
CA LYS A 113 -6.62 -14.93 25.17
C LYS A 113 -6.30 -16.43 25.25
N SER A 114 -5.79 -16.86 26.40
CA SER A 114 -5.61 -18.27 26.73
C SER A 114 -6.99 -18.92 26.84
N PRO A 115 -7.31 -20.00 26.09
CA PRO A 115 -8.36 -20.90 26.50
C PRO A 115 -7.80 -21.72 27.67
N HIS A 116 -8.44 -21.56 28.83
CA HIS A 116 -8.27 -22.43 29.98
C HIS A 116 -8.23 -23.91 29.54
N ILE A 117 -7.10 -24.58 29.72
CA ILE A 117 -7.06 -26.05 29.75
C ILE A 117 -6.86 -26.45 31.21
N SER A 118 -7.97 -26.53 31.92
CA SER A 118 -8.10 -27.40 33.09
C SER A 118 -7.89 -28.84 32.63
N GLN A 119 -7.01 -29.54 33.36
CA GLN A 119 -6.77 -30.97 33.21
C GLN A 119 -8.10 -31.74 33.26
N SER A 120 -8.48 -32.39 32.17
CA SER A 120 -9.33 -33.58 32.25
C SER A 120 -8.95 -34.53 31.12
N LYS A 121 -8.71 -35.79 31.50
CA LYS A 121 -8.55 -36.91 30.59
C LYS A 121 -9.89 -37.09 29.87
N ASP A 122 -9.93 -36.89 28.55
CA ASP A 122 -10.65 -37.86 27.73
C ASP A 122 -10.24 -37.85 26.25
N ARG A 123 -10.26 -39.05 25.68
CA ARG A 123 -10.05 -39.32 24.25
C ARG A 123 -11.19 -38.66 23.47
N ASN A 124 -10.87 -37.70 22.61
CA ASN A 124 -11.45 -37.67 21.27
C ASN A 124 -10.68 -36.75 20.33
N LYS A 125 -10.44 -37.28 19.12
CA LYS A 125 -9.84 -36.58 17.98
C LYS A 125 -10.76 -35.41 17.62
N HIS A 126 -10.34 -34.19 17.93
CA HIS A 126 -10.84 -33.01 17.26
C HIS A 126 -9.63 -32.30 16.64
N VAL A 127 -9.56 -32.40 15.32
CA VAL A 127 -8.69 -31.60 14.47
C VAL A 127 -9.07 -30.16 14.73
N LEU A 128 -8.27 -29.46 15.53
CA LEU A 128 -8.30 -28.01 15.61
C LEU A 128 -7.84 -27.52 14.23
N LYS A 129 -8.81 -27.21 13.37
CA LYS A 129 -8.57 -26.38 12.20
C LYS A 129 -7.95 -25.08 12.73
N TYR A 130 -6.65 -24.94 12.53
CA TYR A 130 -6.00 -23.64 12.51
C TYR A 130 -6.69 -22.86 11.41
N GLU A 131 -7.62 -21.99 11.78
CA GLU A 131 -8.14 -20.98 10.88
C GLU A 131 -6.96 -20.12 10.46
N ASN A 132 -6.65 -20.20 9.17
CA ASN A 132 -5.65 -19.38 8.52
C ASN A 132 -5.87 -17.94 8.97
N SER A 133 -4.84 -17.28 9.48
CA SER A 133 -4.74 -15.83 9.39
C SER A 133 -4.60 -15.50 7.91
N SER A 134 -5.73 -15.54 7.20
CA SER A 134 -5.86 -15.01 5.86
C SER A 134 -5.48 -13.55 5.96
N ASP A 135 -4.40 -13.20 5.27
CA ASP A 135 -3.98 -11.85 4.96
C ASP A 135 -5.23 -11.03 4.62
N CYS A 136 -5.70 -10.22 5.58
CA CYS A 136 -6.95 -9.51 5.44
C CYS A 136 -6.67 -8.32 4.51
N LYS A 137 -6.92 -8.55 3.23
CA LYS A 137 -6.74 -7.56 2.17
C LYS A 137 -8.10 -7.00 1.79
N GLU A 138 -8.45 -5.86 2.36
CA GLU A 138 -9.61 -5.09 1.94
C GLU A 138 -9.22 -4.26 0.70
N ARG A 139 -10.08 -4.25 -0.32
CA ARG A 139 -9.85 -3.47 -1.54
C ARG A 139 -11.14 -2.78 -1.97
N ILE A 140 -11.03 -1.48 -2.25
CA ILE A 140 -12.08 -0.65 -2.81
C ILE A 140 -11.56 -0.17 -4.16
N LEU A 141 -12.24 -0.59 -5.23
CA LEU A 141 -11.97 -0.16 -6.59
C LEU A 141 -13.16 0.63 -7.11
N VAL A 142 -12.92 1.84 -7.58
CA VAL A 142 -13.92 2.72 -8.17
C VAL A 142 -13.46 3.12 -9.56
N ASP A 143 -14.24 2.74 -10.55
CA ASP A 143 -14.04 3.12 -11.95
C ASP A 143 -15.09 4.18 -12.32
N ILE A 144 -14.61 5.34 -12.74
CA ILE A 144 -15.45 6.44 -13.19
C ILE A 144 -15.17 6.65 -14.68
N PRO A 145 -16.10 6.29 -15.58
CA PRO A 145 -15.87 6.35 -17.01
C PRO A 145 -15.68 7.79 -17.49
N TYR A 146 -16.42 8.73 -16.90
CA TYR A 146 -16.39 10.12 -17.31
C TYR A 146 -16.75 11.09 -16.18
N VAL A 147 -16.00 12.20 -16.09
CA VAL A 147 -16.34 13.36 -15.26
C VAL A 147 -16.17 14.61 -16.10
N GLY A 148 -17.20 15.47 -16.14
CA GLY A 148 -17.14 16.81 -16.72
C GLY A 148 -17.41 17.87 -15.66
N ILE A 149 -16.62 18.94 -15.65
CA ILE A 149 -16.76 20.07 -14.72
C ILE A 149 -16.75 21.36 -15.54
N SER A 150 -17.82 22.12 -15.44
CA SER A 150 -17.94 23.45 -16.06
C SER A 150 -17.80 24.53 -15.00
N LEU A 151 -16.92 25.50 -15.25
CA LEU A 151 -16.90 26.75 -14.46
C LEU A 151 -17.77 27.79 -15.16
N ILE A 152 -18.84 28.19 -14.49
CA ILE A 152 -19.79 29.18 -15.01
C ILE A 152 -19.63 30.49 -14.25
N SER A 153 -19.46 31.59 -14.97
CA SER A 153 -19.27 32.92 -14.41
C SER A 153 -20.56 33.48 -13.78
N SER A 154 -20.47 34.62 -13.08
CA SER A 154 -21.64 35.33 -12.54
C SER A 154 -22.58 35.83 -13.64
N MET A 155 -22.03 36.13 -14.81
CA MET A 155 -22.79 36.19 -16.07
C MET A 155 -22.82 34.76 -16.61
N PRO A 156 -23.97 34.14 -16.92
CA PRO A 156 -24.11 32.71 -17.20
C PRO A 156 -23.42 32.25 -18.51
N GLU A 157 -22.11 32.44 -18.56
CA GLU A 157 -21.14 32.11 -19.59
C GLU A 157 -20.21 31.07 -18.98
N GLU A 158 -20.02 29.98 -19.72
CA GLU A 158 -19.09 28.93 -19.36
C GLU A 158 -17.68 29.43 -19.67
N LEU A 159 -16.84 29.54 -18.64
CA LEU A 159 -15.47 30.03 -18.77
C LEU A 159 -14.55 28.91 -19.27
N ILE A 160 -14.62 27.76 -18.60
CA ILE A 160 -13.84 26.58 -18.93
C ILE A 160 -14.67 25.33 -18.74
N PHE A 161 -14.35 24.31 -19.54
CA PHE A 161 -14.86 22.96 -19.40
C PHE A 161 -13.70 21.99 -19.19
N ALA A 162 -13.65 21.32 -18.05
CA ALA A 162 -12.66 20.29 -17.76
C ALA A 162 -13.32 18.92 -17.84
N CYS A 163 -12.75 18.00 -18.61
CA CYS A 163 -13.22 16.62 -18.70
C CYS A 163 -12.11 15.62 -18.43
N ALA A 164 -12.46 14.54 -17.72
CA ALA A 164 -11.59 13.42 -17.44
C ALA A 164 -12.30 12.11 -17.79
N ARG A 165 -11.59 11.18 -18.43
CA ARG A 165 -12.09 9.86 -18.83
C ARG A 165 -11.26 8.75 -18.24
N ASP A 166 -11.93 7.63 -18.00
CA ASP A 166 -11.36 6.39 -17.48
C ASP A 166 -10.51 6.66 -16.24
N ILE A 167 -11.18 7.18 -15.20
CA ILE A 167 -10.58 7.46 -13.90
C ILE A 167 -10.70 6.20 -13.06
N THR A 168 -9.58 5.74 -12.50
CA THR A 168 -9.53 4.59 -11.62
C THR A 168 -9.01 5.02 -10.25
N VAL A 169 -9.78 4.72 -9.21
CA VAL A 169 -9.39 4.89 -7.81
C VAL A 169 -9.32 3.52 -7.17
N ASP A 170 -8.13 3.10 -6.76
CA ASP A 170 -7.88 1.81 -6.10
C ASP A 170 -7.27 2.06 -4.71
N PHE A 171 -8.04 1.73 -3.68
CA PHE A 171 -7.58 1.71 -2.31
C PHE A 171 -7.46 0.27 -1.83
N THR A 172 -6.30 -0.11 -1.32
CA THR A 172 -6.04 -1.44 -0.77
C THR A 172 -5.47 -1.31 0.63
N GLN A 173 -6.01 -2.07 1.57
CA GLN A 173 -5.59 -2.15 2.95
C GLN A 173 -5.19 -3.59 3.28
N SER A 174 -3.95 -3.78 3.72
CA SER A 174 -3.42 -5.02 4.27
C SER A 174 -3.03 -4.83 5.74
N VAL A 175 -2.56 -5.89 6.39
CA VAL A 175 -2.08 -5.83 7.79
C VAL A 175 -0.87 -4.91 7.93
N ASP A 176 0.00 -4.89 6.92
CA ASP A 176 1.27 -4.17 6.93
C ASP A 176 1.27 -2.87 6.12
N GLN A 177 0.32 -2.69 5.20
CA GLN A 177 0.33 -1.59 4.24
C GLN A 177 -1.06 -1.00 3.97
N GLN A 178 -1.09 0.28 3.61
CA GLN A 178 -2.22 0.96 2.96
C GLN A 178 -1.71 1.50 1.63
N ARG A 179 -2.41 1.21 0.53
CA ARG A 179 -2.09 1.68 -0.81
C ARG A 179 -3.27 2.46 -1.35
N PHE A 180 -3.00 3.66 -1.86
CA PHE A 180 -3.94 4.48 -2.62
C PHE A 180 -3.38 4.70 -4.02
N SER A 181 -4.18 4.45 -5.05
CA SER A 181 -3.85 4.69 -6.45
C SER A 181 -4.97 5.48 -7.09
N PHE A 182 -4.62 6.56 -7.78
CA PHE A 182 -5.52 7.41 -8.54
C PHE A 182 -4.94 7.59 -9.93
N GLN A 183 -5.69 7.20 -10.95
CA GLN A 183 -5.25 7.24 -12.35
C GLN A 183 -6.31 7.89 -13.22
N ILE A 184 -5.88 8.68 -14.20
CA ILE A 184 -6.72 9.27 -15.24
C ILE A 184 -6.08 8.95 -16.58
N THR A 185 -6.86 8.39 -17.51
CA THR A 185 -6.36 8.01 -18.84
C THR A 185 -6.44 9.15 -19.85
N SER A 186 -7.48 9.97 -19.76
CA SER A 186 -7.62 11.17 -20.59
C SER A 186 -8.07 12.34 -19.74
N LEU A 187 -7.40 13.47 -19.86
CA LEU A 187 -7.76 14.72 -19.19
C LEU A 187 -7.64 15.85 -20.21
N GLN A 188 -8.64 16.72 -20.29
CA GLN A 188 -8.61 17.89 -21.17
C GLN A 188 -9.32 19.04 -20.49
N ILE A 189 -8.79 20.25 -20.64
CA ILE A 189 -9.43 21.48 -20.20
C ILE A 189 -9.56 22.39 -21.40
N ASP A 190 -10.79 22.79 -21.70
CA ASP A 190 -11.14 23.64 -22.83
C ASP A 190 -11.47 25.05 -22.36
N ASN A 191 -11.11 26.01 -23.21
CA ASN A 191 -11.52 27.40 -23.07
C ASN A 191 -12.87 27.58 -23.76
N GLN A 192 -13.91 27.87 -22.98
CA GLN A 192 -15.28 27.99 -23.49
C GLN A 192 -15.67 29.44 -23.85
N LEU A 193 -14.74 30.39 -23.67
CA LEU A 193 -14.96 31.79 -24.01
C LEU A 193 -15.11 32.00 -25.51
N ALA A 194 -16.09 32.81 -25.90
CA ALA A 194 -16.37 33.11 -27.29
C ALA A 194 -15.16 33.74 -28.00
N CYS A 195 -14.95 33.36 -29.26
CA CYS A 195 -13.89 33.89 -30.13
C CYS A 195 -12.46 33.69 -29.58
N THR A 196 -12.24 32.72 -28.69
CA THR A 196 -10.88 32.42 -28.23
C THR A 196 -10.00 31.89 -29.38
N PRO A 197 -8.76 32.40 -29.54
CA PRO A 197 -7.80 31.83 -30.47
C PRO A 197 -7.23 30.49 -29.99
N TYR A 198 -7.38 30.15 -28.71
CA TYR A 198 -6.86 28.94 -28.07
C TYR A 198 -8.01 28.20 -27.37
N PRO A 199 -8.76 27.35 -28.10
CA PRO A 199 -9.94 26.66 -27.57
C PRO A 199 -9.61 25.53 -26.59
N VAL A 200 -8.38 25.02 -26.59
CA VAL A 200 -7.92 23.96 -25.69
C VAL A 200 -6.85 24.53 -24.78
N ILE A 201 -7.12 24.57 -23.48
CA ILE A 201 -6.18 25.10 -22.48
C ILE A 201 -5.14 24.04 -22.12
N LEU A 202 -5.59 22.82 -21.82
CA LEU A 202 -4.74 21.71 -21.42
C LEU A 202 -5.13 20.47 -22.20
N SER A 203 -4.14 19.84 -22.82
CA SER A 203 -4.28 18.52 -23.44
C SER A 203 -3.03 17.69 -23.21
N PHE A 204 -3.15 16.37 -23.30
CA PHE A 204 -2.02 15.45 -23.12
C PHE A 204 -1.68 14.77 -24.43
N ASP A 205 -0.39 14.65 -24.69
CA ASP A 205 0.10 13.90 -25.84
C ASP A 205 -0.06 12.41 -25.54
N VAL A 206 -1.08 11.80 -26.16
CA VAL A 206 -1.25 10.35 -26.10
C VAL A 206 -0.22 9.73 -27.03
N SER A 207 1.01 9.61 -26.52
CA SER A 207 2.10 8.91 -27.16
C SER A 207 1.68 7.46 -27.36
N LYS A 208 1.20 7.13 -28.56
CA LYS A 208 1.20 5.75 -29.03
C LYS A 208 2.66 5.38 -29.14
N THR A 209 3.22 4.74 -28.12
CA THR A 209 4.52 4.10 -28.22
C THR A 209 4.38 2.97 -29.23
N ILE A 210 4.47 3.31 -30.52
CA ILE A 210 4.65 2.37 -31.60
C ILE A 210 6.08 1.87 -31.43
N THR A 211 6.27 0.90 -30.53
CA THR A 211 7.40 -0.01 -30.62
C THR A 211 7.32 -0.63 -32.02
N ARG A 212 8.24 -0.17 -32.88
CA ARG A 212 8.37 -0.60 -34.27
C ARG A 212 8.42 -2.14 -34.30
N GLY A 213 7.32 -2.79 -34.68
CA GLY A 213 7.34 -4.17 -35.16
C GLY A 213 6.32 -5.16 -34.59
N VAL A 214 5.55 -4.86 -33.55
CA VAL A 214 4.52 -5.81 -33.04
C VAL A 214 3.17 -5.13 -33.03
N ARG A 215 2.28 -5.61 -33.91
CA ARG A 215 0.85 -5.27 -33.87
C ARG A 215 0.22 -6.00 -32.68
N THR A 216 0.28 -5.39 -31.51
CA THR A 216 -0.57 -5.75 -30.38
C THR A 216 -1.84 -4.90 -30.47
N ASP A 217 -2.99 -5.49 -30.13
CA ASP A 217 -4.31 -4.87 -30.23
C ASP A 217 -4.35 -3.41 -29.70
N PRO A 218 -5.05 -2.49 -30.39
CA PRO A 218 -5.13 -1.08 -29.98
C PRO A 218 -5.96 -0.82 -28.72
N GLU A 219 -6.51 -1.86 -28.08
CA GLU A 219 -7.39 -1.73 -26.90
C GLU A 219 -6.68 -1.95 -25.55
N SER A 220 -5.42 -2.40 -25.52
CA SER A 220 -4.84 -2.95 -24.29
C SER A 220 -3.75 -2.13 -23.58
N SER A 221 -3.48 -0.88 -23.93
CA SER A 221 -2.47 -0.10 -23.19
C SER A 221 -2.56 1.41 -23.45
N TRP A 222 -3.65 2.06 -23.02
CA TRP A 222 -3.57 3.50 -22.80
C TRP A 222 -2.85 3.72 -21.47
N GLU A 223 -1.61 4.22 -21.52
CA GLU A 223 -0.93 4.63 -20.30
C GLU A 223 -1.66 5.83 -19.69
N PRO A 224 -1.86 5.87 -18.36
CA PRO A 224 -2.56 6.97 -17.72
C PRO A 224 -1.80 8.29 -17.93
N VAL A 225 -2.48 9.35 -18.32
CA VAL A 225 -1.88 10.69 -18.45
C VAL A 225 -1.53 11.29 -17.09
N LEU A 226 -2.25 10.88 -16.04
CA LEU A 226 -1.95 11.24 -14.66
C LEU A 226 -2.09 10.02 -13.77
N SER A 227 -1.08 9.74 -12.97
CA SER A 227 -1.08 8.64 -12.01
C SER A 227 -0.45 9.08 -10.70
N LEU A 228 -1.19 8.97 -9.61
CA LEU A 228 -0.72 9.15 -8.25
C LEU A 228 -0.84 7.81 -7.51
N VAL A 229 0.28 7.33 -6.97
CA VAL A 229 0.31 6.12 -6.14
C VAL A 229 1.00 6.47 -4.83
N VAL A 230 0.35 6.15 -3.72
CA VAL A 230 0.85 6.34 -2.37
C VAL A 230 0.77 5.01 -1.65
N THR A 231 1.93 4.47 -1.23
CA THR A 231 1.98 3.27 -0.39
C THR A 231 2.58 3.62 0.96
N LYS A 232 1.82 3.34 2.02
CA LYS A 232 2.12 3.65 3.41
C LYS A 232 2.24 2.37 4.22
N TRP A 233 3.24 2.29 5.08
CA TRP A 233 3.35 1.22 6.07
C TRP A 233 2.37 1.45 7.23
N ASN A 234 1.69 0.38 7.65
CA ASN A 234 0.99 0.35 8.92
C ASN A 234 2.01 0.28 10.04
N ASN A 235 2.13 1.36 10.80
CA ASN A 235 2.96 1.39 11.99
C ASN A 235 2.09 1.25 13.24
N ARG A 236 2.53 0.45 14.21
CA ARG A 236 1.91 0.36 15.54
C ARG A 236 2.18 1.61 16.38
N TYR A 237 3.25 2.35 16.08
CA TYR A 237 3.59 3.59 16.75
C TYR A 237 2.85 4.77 16.08
N LEU A 238 1.86 5.32 16.79
CA LEU A 238 0.96 6.38 16.28
C LEU A 238 1.67 7.71 15.89
N SER A 239 2.92 7.91 16.31
CA SER A 239 3.67 9.17 16.12
C SER A 239 4.52 9.21 14.85
N LEU A 240 4.69 8.10 14.13
CA LEU A 240 5.58 8.01 12.97
C LEU A 240 4.81 7.50 11.74
N VAL A 241 4.66 8.39 10.76
CA VAL A 241 4.11 8.05 9.43
C VAL A 241 5.27 7.59 8.54
N SER A 242 5.18 6.38 8.01
CA SER A 242 6.20 5.80 7.14
C SER A 242 5.60 5.45 5.78
N PHE A 243 6.20 5.96 4.71
CA PHE A 243 5.83 5.64 3.34
C PHE A 243 6.82 4.64 2.76
N GLU A 244 6.34 3.65 2.01
CA GLU A 244 7.20 2.85 1.15
C GLU A 244 7.64 3.70 -0.04
N TYR A 245 6.67 4.30 -0.72
CA TYR A 245 6.92 5.26 -1.78
C TYR A 245 5.68 6.12 -2.06
N ILE A 246 5.93 7.28 -2.67
CA ILE A 246 4.93 8.14 -3.30
C ILE A 246 5.40 8.35 -4.73
N SER A 247 4.55 8.02 -5.70
CA SER A 247 4.84 8.17 -7.12
C SER A 247 3.78 9.05 -7.75
N LEU A 248 4.22 10.15 -8.37
CA LEU A 248 3.39 11.00 -9.20
C LEU A 248 3.97 10.97 -10.61
N ARG A 249 3.17 10.53 -11.58
CA ARG A 249 3.49 10.56 -13.01
C ARG A 249 2.48 11.46 -13.71
N VAL A 250 2.99 12.34 -14.54
CA VAL A 250 2.23 13.20 -15.43
C VAL A 250 2.83 13.02 -16.82
N ALA A 251 2.01 12.68 -17.81
CA ALA A 251 2.46 12.56 -19.20
C ALA A 251 2.76 13.94 -19.80
N ASP A 252 3.49 13.97 -20.91
CA ASP A 252 3.75 15.20 -21.65
C ASP A 252 2.42 15.86 -22.04
N PHE A 253 2.33 17.16 -21.79
CA PHE A 253 1.11 17.94 -21.98
C PHE A 253 1.39 19.24 -22.72
N HIS A 254 0.39 19.67 -23.47
CA HIS A 254 0.37 20.97 -24.11
C HIS A 254 -0.53 21.91 -23.31
N LEU A 255 -0.03 23.12 -23.06
CA LEU A 255 -0.71 24.14 -22.26
C LEU A 255 -0.75 25.45 -23.06
N GLU A 256 -1.96 25.90 -23.40
CA GLU A 256 -2.21 27.17 -24.09
C GLU A 256 -3.01 28.11 -23.18
N LEU A 257 -2.40 29.23 -22.82
CA LEU A 257 -3.00 30.21 -21.94
C LEU A 257 -3.19 31.53 -22.67
N ASP A 258 -4.42 32.03 -22.65
CA ASP A 258 -4.77 33.36 -23.14
C ASP A 258 -5.02 34.34 -21.98
N GLN A 259 -4.71 35.62 -22.18
CA GLN A 259 -4.92 36.65 -21.17
C GLN A 259 -6.40 36.73 -20.76
N TYR A 260 -7.32 36.67 -21.72
CA TYR A 260 -8.74 36.85 -21.44
C TYR A 260 -9.27 35.75 -20.51
N VAL A 261 -8.94 34.47 -20.79
CA VAL A 261 -9.36 33.35 -19.92
C VAL A 261 -8.74 33.44 -18.53
N ILE A 262 -7.46 33.82 -18.43
CA ILE A 262 -6.80 33.98 -17.13
C ILE A 262 -7.49 35.07 -16.30
N LEU A 263 -7.79 36.22 -16.90
CA LEU A 263 -8.46 37.32 -16.20
C LEU A 263 -9.87 36.92 -15.74
N SER A 264 -10.64 36.27 -16.60
CA SER A 264 -11.97 35.75 -16.26
C SER A 264 -11.92 34.74 -15.12
N LEU A 265 -10.92 33.84 -15.11
CA LEU A 265 -10.69 32.91 -14.00
C LEU A 265 -10.28 33.63 -12.70
N PHE A 266 -9.45 34.67 -12.78
CA PHE A 266 -9.11 35.47 -11.60
C PHE A 266 -10.33 36.15 -10.99
N ASP A 267 -11.19 36.74 -11.82
CA ASP A 267 -12.41 37.39 -11.33
C ASP A 267 -13.41 36.38 -10.76
N PHE A 268 -13.52 35.21 -11.37
CA PHE A 268 -14.24 34.07 -10.80
C PHE A 268 -13.69 33.68 -9.42
N ILE A 269 -12.38 33.45 -9.28
CA ILE A 269 -11.73 33.05 -8.03
C ILE A 269 -11.88 34.12 -6.94
N LYS A 270 -11.73 35.41 -7.28
CA LYS A 270 -11.96 36.52 -6.35
C LYS A 270 -13.40 36.51 -5.83
N THR A 271 -14.37 36.33 -6.73
CA THR A 271 -15.79 36.28 -6.37
C THR A 271 -16.12 35.06 -5.52
N LEU A 272 -15.49 33.91 -5.80
CA LEU A 272 -15.62 32.71 -4.97
C LEU A 272 -15.00 32.90 -3.58
N SER A 273 -13.79 33.49 -3.53
CA SER A 273 -13.04 33.70 -2.29
C SER A 273 -13.76 34.68 -1.36
N SER A 274 -14.27 35.78 -1.88
CA SER A 274 -15.04 36.76 -1.10
C SER A 274 -16.31 36.14 -0.50
N ARG A 275 -16.95 35.19 -1.21
CA ARG A 275 -18.10 34.43 -0.70
C ARG A 275 -17.76 33.41 0.36
N LEU A 276 -16.64 32.69 0.20
CA LEU A 276 -16.20 31.74 1.22
C LEU A 276 -15.84 32.48 2.52
N GLN A 277 -15.19 33.64 2.40
CA GLN A 277 -14.91 34.52 3.53
C GLN A 277 -16.19 35.10 4.14
N SER A 278 -17.16 35.55 3.32
CA SER A 278 -18.43 36.07 3.83
C SER A 278 -19.27 34.99 4.49
N ARG A 279 -19.31 33.75 3.98
CA ARG A 279 -19.96 32.60 4.63
C ARG A 279 -19.28 32.19 5.95
N ALA A 280 -17.96 32.34 6.06
CA ALA A 280 -17.25 32.12 7.32
C ALA A 280 -17.54 33.21 8.36
N LEU A 281 -17.95 34.41 7.92
CA LEU A 281 -18.22 35.56 8.78
C LEU A 281 -19.71 35.79 9.09
N GLN A 282 -20.66 35.48 8.19
CA GLN A 282 -22.11 35.62 8.42
C GLN A 282 -22.98 34.69 7.55
N HIS A 283 -24.01 34.13 8.17
CA HIS A 283 -25.13 33.41 7.54
C HIS A 283 -26.16 34.45 7.05
N SER A 284 -25.96 35.10 5.89
CA SER A 284 -27.00 35.94 5.29
C SER A 284 -27.01 35.88 3.76
N ASN A 285 -28.24 35.91 3.23
CA ASN A 285 -28.59 35.63 1.85
C ASN A 285 -28.19 36.77 0.90
N SER A 286 -27.36 36.49 -0.11
CA SER A 286 -27.31 37.25 -1.36
C SER A 286 -27.33 36.30 -2.56
N THR A 287 -28.35 36.48 -3.40
CA THR A 287 -28.59 35.76 -4.65
C THR A 287 -27.84 36.44 -5.80
N ASP A 288 -26.54 36.22 -5.85
CA ASP A 288 -25.80 36.26 -7.11
C ASP A 288 -25.39 34.81 -7.39
N HIS A 289 -25.62 34.28 -8.58
CA HIS A 289 -25.46 32.84 -8.80
C HIS A 289 -24.14 32.54 -9.52
N LEU A 290 -23.16 32.02 -8.77
CA LEU A 290 -22.01 31.29 -9.32
C LEU A 290 -22.30 29.81 -9.14
N PHE A 291 -22.20 29.04 -10.22
CA PHE A 291 -22.45 27.60 -10.19
C PHE A 291 -21.21 26.83 -10.63
N LEU A 292 -20.80 25.89 -9.80
CA LEU A 292 -19.99 24.76 -10.22
C LEU A 292 -20.97 23.69 -10.71
N MET A 293 -21.04 23.44 -12.01
CA MET A 293 -21.83 22.33 -12.54
C MET A 293 -20.90 21.12 -12.73
N VAL A 294 -21.22 20.04 -12.01
CA VAL A 294 -20.53 18.76 -12.13
C VAL A 294 -21.45 17.81 -12.89
N PHE A 295 -20.99 17.34 -14.04
CA PHE A 295 -21.65 16.33 -14.85
C PHE A 295 -20.97 14.98 -14.62
N LEU A 296 -21.69 14.05 -14.02
CA LEU A 296 -21.32 12.63 -13.94
C LEU A 296 -22.14 11.90 -15.01
N LEU A 297 -21.47 11.30 -15.99
CA LEU A 297 -22.09 10.49 -17.05
C LEU A 297 -21.56 9.06 -17.01
#